data_AF-A0A4P7PCU1-F1
#
_entry.id   AF-A0A4P7PCU1-F1
#
_cell.length_a   1.000
_cell.length_b   1.000
_cell.length_c   1.000
_cell.angle_alpha   90.00
_cell.angle_beta   90.00
_cell.angle_gamma   90.00
#
_symmetry.space_group_name_H-M   'P 1'
#
loop_
_entity.id
_entity.type
_entity.pdbx_description
1 polymer ?
#
loop_
_entity_poly.entity_id
_entity_poly.type
_entity_poly.pdbx_seq_one_letter_code
_entity_poly.pdbx_strand_id
1 'polypeptide(L)'
;MAIGFSNIPADIRVPLFYAEMDNSAANSASSAMRRLIVAQVNDNVAPAEVGKLVLVSSVALAKSIGGQGSMLASMYETWRKTDPLGEIWCLPLHNTAGAIAQGVLTLTGAATQSGVLNLYVGGVRVQAAIVNGATAAQAATALALKINAAADLPVTAVAAEGVVTLSAKWTGDSGNDIGLQFNRLGKSNGEDTPAGLTTAVTAMTGGAGVPDQTAAVAALGDEPFEFIAMPWSDLASLNTWQAVMDDSTGRWSWAKQLFGHVYSAKRGSIGTLVAAGQARNDQHMTIQALELGVPQPFWVQAAALAARTAVFISADASRPTQSGSLPGLDPAPASERFTLTERQSLLNYGIATAYYEGGYVRIQRSITTYQKNAFGQADNSYLDSETMHQSAFIVRRLQSVITSKYGRHKLASDGTRFGAGQPIVTPSTIRGELIAQYAKLELEGHVENAELFAEHLIVERDSQDPSRVNVLFPPDYINGLRVFALLNQFRLQYDDAA
;
A
#
# COMPACT_ATOMS: atom_id res chain seq x y z
N MET A 1 -23.58 18.56 47.20
CA MET A 1 -23.05 17.90 45.97
C MET A 1 -23.50 18.73 44.79
N ALA A 2 -22.61 19.07 43.85
CA ALA A 2 -22.92 19.92 42.71
C ALA A 2 -22.37 19.28 41.43
N ILE A 3 -23.28 18.86 40.55
CA ILE A 3 -22.99 18.42 39.19
C ILE A 3 -22.51 19.66 38.41
N GLY A 4 -21.39 19.55 37.71
CA GLY A 4 -20.88 20.63 36.86
C GLY A 4 -21.58 20.63 35.50
N PHE A 5 -21.99 21.80 35.03
CA PHE A 5 -22.55 22.03 33.69
C PHE A 5 -21.53 22.81 32.86
N SER A 6 -21.37 22.48 31.58
CA SER A 6 -20.40 23.16 30.69
C SER A 6 -21.01 24.41 30.04
N ASN A 7 -22.33 24.41 29.81
CA ASN A 7 -23.02 25.43 29.04
C ASN A 7 -24.11 26.16 29.84
N ILE A 8 -24.66 25.56 30.91
CA ILE A 8 -25.67 26.22 31.76
C ILE A 8 -24.95 27.19 32.71
N PRO A 9 -25.16 28.52 32.59
CA PRO A 9 -24.50 29.49 33.45
C PRO A 9 -24.98 29.38 34.90
N ALA A 10 -24.06 29.54 35.85
CA ALA A 10 -24.38 29.45 37.28
C ALA A 10 -25.29 30.58 37.79
N ASP A 11 -25.42 31.67 37.05
CA ASP A 11 -26.15 32.90 37.41
C ASP A 11 -27.50 33.06 36.67
N ILE A 12 -27.97 32.03 35.95
CA ILE A 12 -29.25 32.06 35.23
C ILE A 12 -30.43 32.20 36.21
N ARG A 13 -31.27 33.23 36.02
CA ARG A 13 -32.42 33.54 36.90
C ARG A 13 -33.79 33.17 36.34
N VAL A 14 -33.85 32.83 35.05
CA VAL A 14 -35.12 32.49 34.38
C VAL A 14 -35.52 31.06 34.78
N PRO A 15 -36.74 30.81 35.30
CA PRO A 15 -37.11 29.51 35.88
C PRO A 15 -37.61 28.48 34.84
N LEU A 16 -37.66 27.20 35.29
CA LEU A 16 -38.46 26.04 34.82
C LEU A 16 -37.64 24.77 34.52
N PHE A 17 -36.95 24.67 33.39
CA PHE A 17 -36.21 23.45 33.02
C PHE A 17 -35.08 23.76 32.04
N TYR A 18 -33.88 23.25 32.33
CA TYR A 18 -32.72 23.31 31.45
C TYR A 18 -32.03 21.95 31.47
N ALA A 19 -31.64 21.46 30.30
CA ALA A 19 -30.86 20.25 30.14
C ALA A 19 -29.64 20.56 29.26
N GLU A 20 -28.51 19.94 29.59
CA GLU A 20 -27.31 19.93 28.77
C GLU A 20 -27.12 18.51 28.22
N MET A 21 -26.98 18.38 26.90
CA MET A 21 -26.58 17.13 26.28
C MET A 21 -25.06 17.05 26.24
N ASP A 22 -24.53 16.00 26.85
CA ASP A 22 -23.12 15.64 26.78
C ASP A 22 -22.98 14.32 25.99
N ASN A 23 -22.13 14.32 24.97
CA ASN A 23 -21.88 13.16 24.11
C ASN A 23 -20.63 12.37 24.51
N SER A 24 -19.95 12.74 25.61
CA SER A 24 -18.69 12.12 26.07
C SER A 24 -18.77 10.59 26.26
N ALA A 25 -19.96 10.05 26.54
CA ALA A 25 -20.23 8.62 26.71
C ALA A 25 -20.82 7.92 25.46
N ALA A 26 -21.12 8.67 24.40
CA ALA A 26 -21.85 8.16 23.22
C ALA A 26 -20.95 7.85 22.01
N ASN A 27 -19.68 8.26 22.02
CA ASN A 27 -18.79 8.08 20.87
C ASN A 27 -18.36 6.60 20.73
N SER A 28 -18.83 5.96 19.66
CA SER A 28 -18.42 4.62 19.24
C SER A 28 -17.82 4.59 17.83
N ALA A 29 -17.56 5.76 17.24
CA ALA A 29 -17.08 5.85 15.86
C ALA A 29 -15.65 5.31 15.73
N SER A 30 -15.42 4.49 14.70
CA SER A 30 -14.06 4.13 14.27
C SER A 30 -13.56 5.14 13.24
N SER A 31 -12.27 5.48 13.31
CA SER A 31 -11.65 6.37 12.32
C SER A 31 -11.61 5.68 10.96
N ALA A 32 -12.06 6.38 9.92
CA ALA A 32 -11.95 5.87 8.55
C ALA A 32 -10.46 5.79 8.15
N MET A 33 -9.98 4.59 7.83
CA MET A 33 -8.62 4.38 7.32
C MET A 33 -8.58 4.74 5.83
N ARG A 34 -8.32 5.99 5.48
CA ARG A 34 -8.35 6.42 4.07
C ARG A 34 -7.19 5.85 3.25
N ARG A 35 -7.43 5.66 1.95
CA ARG A 35 -6.47 5.12 0.98
C ARG A 35 -5.95 6.25 0.09
N LEU A 36 -4.66 6.22 -0.25
CA LEU A 36 -4.02 7.16 -1.17
C LEU A 36 -3.33 6.40 -2.30
N ILE A 37 -3.60 6.80 -3.54
CA ILE A 37 -2.86 6.37 -4.73
C ILE A 37 -2.08 7.56 -5.26
N VAL A 38 -0.76 7.45 -5.30
CA VAL A 38 0.12 8.43 -5.93
C VAL A 38 0.57 7.86 -7.26
N ALA A 39 0.26 8.52 -8.37
CA ALA A 39 0.49 7.95 -9.68
C ALA A 39 0.58 9.00 -10.78
N GLN A 40 1.17 8.60 -11.90
CA GLN A 40 1.38 9.49 -13.04
C GLN A 40 0.19 9.53 -14.00
N VAL A 41 -0.04 10.72 -14.57
CA VAL A 41 -0.99 10.98 -15.66
C VAL A 41 -0.28 10.94 -17.04
N ASN A 42 -1.04 10.73 -18.11
CA ASN A 42 -0.52 10.76 -19.47
C ASN A 42 -0.04 12.16 -19.88
N ASP A 43 0.96 12.24 -20.76
CA ASP A 43 1.54 13.54 -21.18
C ASP A 43 0.59 14.39 -22.02
N ASN A 44 -0.39 13.75 -22.66
CA ASN A 44 -1.39 14.42 -23.47
C ASN A 44 -2.58 14.96 -22.66
N VAL A 45 -2.57 14.81 -21.33
CA VAL A 45 -3.60 15.34 -20.44
C VAL A 45 -2.97 16.29 -19.43
N ALA A 46 -3.53 17.48 -19.30
CA ALA A 46 -3.14 18.46 -18.29
C ALA A 46 -4.35 18.80 -17.41
N PRO A 47 -4.83 17.87 -16.57
CA PRO A 47 -5.99 18.12 -15.72
C PRO A 47 -5.63 19.18 -14.66
N ALA A 48 -6.59 20.00 -14.22
CA ALA A 48 -6.37 21.02 -13.19
C ALA A 48 -6.03 20.41 -11.80
N GLU A 49 -6.23 19.10 -11.69
CA GLU A 49 -6.02 18.22 -10.56
C GLU A 49 -4.56 17.81 -10.36
N VAL A 50 -3.67 17.94 -11.35
CA VAL A 50 -2.24 17.59 -11.18
C VAL A 50 -1.64 18.32 -9.98
N GLY A 51 -0.96 17.55 -9.11
CA GLY A 51 -0.32 18.07 -7.91
C GLY A 51 -1.30 18.42 -6.78
N LYS A 52 -2.59 18.08 -6.91
CA LYS A 52 -3.60 18.30 -5.87
C LYS A 52 -4.20 16.97 -5.42
N LEU A 53 -4.63 16.94 -4.17
CA LEU A 53 -5.32 15.81 -3.60
C LEU A 53 -6.77 15.76 -4.10
N VAL A 54 -7.20 14.62 -4.67
CA VAL A 54 -8.54 14.48 -5.27
C VAL A 54 -9.22 13.20 -4.79
N LEU A 55 -10.47 13.32 -4.33
CA LEU A 55 -11.30 12.15 -4.00
C LEU A 55 -11.81 11.51 -5.30
N VAL A 56 -11.50 10.23 -5.50
CA VAL A 56 -11.89 9.52 -6.73
C VAL A 56 -12.87 8.40 -6.40
N SER A 57 -14.09 8.53 -6.89
CA SER A 57 -15.20 7.61 -6.61
C SER A 57 -15.41 6.54 -7.68
N SER A 58 -14.82 6.68 -8.88
CA SER A 58 -15.04 5.75 -9.99
C SER A 58 -13.82 5.60 -10.90
N VAL A 59 -13.75 4.46 -11.61
CA VAL A 59 -12.72 4.21 -12.61
C VAL A 59 -12.82 5.21 -13.76
N ALA A 60 -14.03 5.64 -14.13
CA ALA A 60 -14.24 6.65 -15.17
C ALA A 60 -13.63 8.00 -14.81
N LEU A 61 -13.79 8.45 -13.55
CA LEU A 61 -13.15 9.67 -13.06
C LEU A 61 -11.62 9.52 -13.03
N ALA A 62 -11.10 8.37 -12.59
CA ALA A 62 -9.66 8.10 -12.63
C ALA A 62 -9.10 8.19 -14.05
N LYS A 63 -9.81 7.65 -15.05
CA LYS A 63 -9.45 7.74 -16.48
C LYS A 63 -9.57 9.16 -17.02
N SER A 64 -10.55 9.95 -16.55
CA SER A 64 -10.70 11.35 -16.93
C SER A 64 -9.55 12.23 -16.42
N ILE A 65 -9.10 11.99 -15.18
CA ILE A 65 -8.00 12.73 -14.57
C ILE A 65 -6.67 12.24 -15.16
N GLY A 66 -6.37 10.94 -15.03
CA GLY A 66 -5.08 10.39 -15.44
C GLY A 66 -4.88 10.29 -16.95
N GLY A 67 -5.96 10.31 -17.73
CA GLY A 67 -5.95 9.88 -19.12
C GLY A 67 -6.14 8.37 -19.25
N GLN A 68 -6.71 7.95 -20.37
CA GLN A 68 -7.02 6.55 -20.62
C GLN A 68 -5.73 5.73 -20.80
N GLY A 69 -5.64 4.60 -20.10
CA GLY A 69 -4.45 3.74 -20.05
C GLY A 69 -3.27 4.31 -19.25
N SER A 70 -3.47 5.37 -18.46
CA SER A 70 -2.44 5.93 -17.59
C SER A 70 -2.08 5.01 -16.42
N MET A 71 -0.91 5.28 -15.82
CA MET A 71 -0.50 4.65 -14.57
C MET A 71 -1.59 4.82 -13.49
N LEU A 72 -2.09 6.05 -13.29
CA LEU A 72 -3.16 6.32 -12.33
C LEU A 72 -4.42 5.49 -12.59
N ALA A 73 -4.90 5.44 -13.83
CA ALA A 73 -6.09 4.66 -14.18
C ALA A 73 -5.91 3.17 -13.90
N SER A 74 -4.75 2.61 -14.28
CA SER A 74 -4.45 1.19 -14.07
C SER A 74 -4.27 0.81 -12.59
N MET A 75 -3.66 1.69 -11.78
CA MET A 75 -3.54 1.50 -10.34
C MET A 75 -4.91 1.54 -9.66
N TYR A 76 -5.76 2.52 -10.01
CA TYR A 76 -7.10 2.66 -9.45
C TYR A 76 -7.99 1.46 -9.82
N GLU A 77 -7.96 1.02 -11.08
CA GLU A 77 -8.72 -0.16 -11.53
C GLU A 77 -8.27 -1.43 -10.78
N THR A 78 -6.96 -1.60 -10.62
CA THR A 78 -6.39 -2.73 -9.87
C THR A 78 -6.79 -2.69 -8.40
N TRP A 79 -6.77 -1.50 -7.79
CA TRP A 79 -7.19 -1.31 -6.40
C TRP A 79 -8.65 -1.75 -6.20
N ARG A 80 -9.56 -1.31 -7.08
CA ARG A 80 -11.00 -1.62 -7.00
C ARG A 80 -11.35 -3.09 -7.20
N LYS A 81 -10.48 -3.91 -7.81
CA LYS A 81 -10.66 -5.37 -7.88
C LYS A 81 -10.58 -6.04 -6.50
N THR A 82 -9.89 -5.40 -5.56
CA THR A 82 -9.69 -5.91 -4.20
C THR A 82 -10.52 -5.16 -3.16
N ASP A 83 -10.56 -3.82 -3.26
CA ASP A 83 -11.28 -2.94 -2.35
C ASP A 83 -12.41 -2.20 -3.11
N PRO A 84 -13.60 -2.83 -3.27
CA PRO A 84 -14.67 -2.26 -4.07
C PRO A 84 -15.31 -1.03 -3.43
N LEU A 85 -15.25 -0.88 -2.11
CA LEU A 85 -16.00 0.14 -1.35
C LEU A 85 -15.13 1.20 -0.66
N GLY A 86 -13.82 0.99 -0.54
CA GLY A 86 -12.93 1.93 0.13
C GLY A 86 -12.97 3.35 -0.44
N GLU A 87 -12.77 4.32 0.45
CA GLU A 87 -12.58 5.73 0.10
C GLU A 87 -11.14 5.92 -0.41
N ILE A 88 -11.01 6.18 -1.72
CA ILE A 88 -9.72 6.28 -2.40
C ILE A 88 -9.50 7.72 -2.83
N TRP A 89 -8.41 8.29 -2.36
CA TRP A 89 -7.89 9.55 -2.82
C TRP A 89 -6.74 9.31 -3.79
N CYS A 90 -6.60 10.20 -4.75
CA CYS A 90 -5.54 10.16 -5.74
C CYS A 90 -4.72 11.46 -5.68
N LEU A 91 -3.41 11.31 -5.80
CA LEU A 91 -2.46 12.39 -6.01
C LEU A 91 -1.86 12.22 -7.41
N PRO A 92 -2.49 12.80 -8.46
CA PRO A 92 -1.99 12.73 -9.82
C PRO A 92 -0.72 13.57 -9.98
N LEU A 93 0.32 12.96 -10.54
CA LEU A 93 1.58 13.63 -10.88
C LEU A 93 1.77 13.66 -12.39
N HIS A 94 2.43 14.70 -12.88
CA HIS A 94 2.83 14.78 -14.28
C HIS A 94 4.33 15.01 -14.36
N ASN A 95 5.02 14.17 -15.14
CA ASN A 95 6.43 14.36 -15.40
C ASN A 95 6.60 15.26 -16.63
N THR A 96 7.22 16.42 -16.45
CA THR A 96 7.40 17.41 -17.53
C THR A 96 8.78 17.34 -18.18
N ALA A 97 9.70 16.53 -17.63
CA ALA A 97 11.06 16.39 -18.12
C ALA A 97 11.47 14.91 -18.23
N GLY A 98 12.29 14.60 -19.22
CA GLY A 98 12.83 13.25 -19.42
C GLY A 98 12.57 12.71 -20.83
N ALA A 99 12.48 11.39 -20.93
CA ALA A 99 12.27 10.70 -22.20
C ALA A 99 11.13 9.67 -22.10
N ILE A 100 10.45 9.46 -23.23
CA ILE A 100 9.39 8.47 -23.38
C ILE A 100 10.03 7.12 -23.69
N ALA A 101 9.60 6.08 -22.96
CA ALA A 101 10.03 4.72 -23.26
C ALA A 101 9.47 4.24 -24.59
N GLN A 102 10.32 3.62 -25.41
CA GLN A 102 9.94 3.05 -26.70
C GLN A 102 10.32 1.58 -26.78
N GLY A 103 9.46 0.80 -27.42
CA GLY A 103 9.66 -0.62 -27.72
C GLY A 103 9.35 -0.87 -29.19
N VAL A 104 9.95 -1.91 -29.75
CA VAL A 104 9.83 -2.20 -31.19
C VAL A 104 9.38 -3.63 -31.39
N LEU A 105 8.34 -3.82 -32.19
CA LEU A 105 7.90 -5.14 -32.65
C LEU A 105 8.22 -5.25 -34.14
N THR A 106 9.07 -6.20 -34.50
CA THR A 106 9.45 -6.42 -35.90
C THR A 106 8.76 -7.67 -36.41
N LEU A 107 8.00 -7.51 -37.50
CA LEU A 107 7.40 -8.60 -38.25
C LEU A 107 8.17 -8.78 -39.55
N THR A 108 8.53 -10.01 -39.89
CA THR A 108 9.19 -10.34 -41.16
C THR A 108 8.50 -11.53 -41.82
N GLY A 109 8.64 -11.62 -43.14
CA GLY A 109 8.00 -12.65 -43.97
C GLY A 109 6.58 -12.29 -44.42
N ALA A 110 5.85 -13.31 -44.86
CA ALA A 110 4.46 -13.20 -45.31
C ALA A 110 3.66 -14.39 -44.79
N ALA A 111 2.44 -14.14 -44.33
CA ALA A 111 1.59 -15.19 -43.78
C ALA A 111 1.22 -16.21 -44.88
N THR A 112 1.54 -17.48 -44.66
CA THR A 112 1.16 -18.60 -45.55
C THR A 112 -0.14 -19.26 -45.13
N GLN A 113 -0.68 -18.89 -43.96
CA GLN A 113 -1.97 -19.32 -43.44
C GLN A 113 -2.61 -18.16 -42.67
N SER A 114 -3.95 -18.10 -42.68
CA SER A 114 -4.69 -17.17 -41.83
C SER A 114 -4.55 -17.58 -40.35
N GLY A 115 -4.39 -16.61 -39.46
CA GLY A 115 -4.25 -16.86 -38.04
C GLY A 115 -4.46 -15.60 -37.21
N VAL A 116 -4.34 -15.74 -35.88
CA VAL A 116 -4.45 -14.62 -34.95
C VAL A 116 -3.12 -14.43 -34.24
N LEU A 117 -2.55 -13.24 -34.37
CA LEU A 117 -1.35 -12.84 -33.64
C LEU A 117 -1.76 -12.32 -32.26
N ASN A 118 -1.23 -12.94 -31.20
CA ASN A 118 -1.51 -12.57 -29.81
C ASN A 118 -0.31 -11.82 -29.23
N LEU A 119 -0.47 -10.53 -28.96
CA LEU A 119 0.51 -9.70 -28.26
C LEU A 119 0.03 -9.42 -26.85
N TYR A 120 0.89 -9.56 -25.86
CA TYR A 120 0.66 -9.10 -24.49
C TYR A 120 1.44 -7.80 -24.26
N VAL A 121 0.73 -6.76 -23.82
CA VAL A 121 1.30 -5.47 -23.43
C VAL A 121 0.96 -5.23 -21.96
N GLY A 122 1.96 -5.24 -21.08
CA GLY A 122 1.76 -5.12 -19.63
C GLY A 122 0.82 -6.19 -19.06
N GLY A 123 0.81 -7.39 -19.64
CA GLY A 123 -0.07 -8.50 -19.27
C GLY A 123 -1.46 -8.49 -19.92
N VAL A 124 -1.83 -7.45 -20.67
CA VAL A 124 -3.12 -7.38 -21.38
C VAL A 124 -2.98 -7.94 -22.79
N ARG A 125 -3.84 -8.90 -23.16
CA ARG A 125 -3.83 -9.54 -24.49
C ARG A 125 -4.48 -8.67 -25.56
N VAL A 126 -3.78 -8.48 -26.67
CA VAL A 126 -4.22 -7.82 -27.91
C VAL A 126 -4.18 -8.85 -29.04
N GLN A 127 -5.28 -8.96 -29.78
CA GLN A 127 -5.43 -9.96 -30.84
C GLN A 127 -5.62 -9.27 -32.19
N ALA A 128 -4.74 -9.59 -33.14
CA ALA A 128 -4.81 -9.11 -34.51
C ALA A 128 -5.02 -10.29 -35.47
N ALA A 129 -6.10 -10.23 -36.26
CA ALA A 129 -6.38 -11.22 -37.28
C ALA A 129 -5.48 -10.94 -38.50
N ILE A 130 -4.74 -11.96 -38.92
CA ILE A 130 -3.85 -11.94 -40.08
C ILE A 130 -4.42 -12.87 -41.13
N VAL A 131 -4.63 -12.36 -42.34
CA VAL A 131 -5.13 -13.13 -43.47
C VAL A 131 -4.00 -13.84 -44.20
N ASN A 132 -4.29 -14.96 -44.84
CA ASN A 132 -3.36 -15.62 -45.75
C ASN A 132 -2.88 -14.64 -46.84
N GLY A 133 -1.58 -14.64 -47.12
CA GLY A 133 -0.92 -13.74 -48.06
C GLY A 133 -0.59 -12.35 -47.50
N ALA A 134 -0.94 -12.05 -46.24
CA ALA A 134 -0.61 -10.77 -45.63
C ALA A 134 0.90 -10.58 -45.52
N THR A 135 1.40 -9.46 -46.03
CA THR A 135 2.80 -9.06 -45.86
C THR A 135 3.08 -8.61 -44.43
N ALA A 136 4.34 -8.62 -44.02
CA ALA A 136 4.77 -8.06 -42.74
C ALA A 136 4.22 -6.64 -42.49
N ALA A 137 4.20 -5.77 -43.50
CA ALA A 137 3.67 -4.41 -43.39
C ALA A 137 2.16 -4.38 -43.13
N GLN A 138 1.40 -5.25 -43.80
CA GLN A 138 -0.04 -5.39 -43.56
C GLN A 138 -0.33 -5.95 -42.16
N ALA A 139 0.46 -6.93 -41.72
CA ALA A 139 0.35 -7.49 -40.37
C ALA A 139 0.68 -6.46 -39.28
N ALA A 140 1.75 -5.67 -39.47
CA ALA A 140 2.13 -4.59 -38.57
C ALA A 140 1.03 -3.52 -38.46
N THR A 141 0.44 -3.12 -39.59
CA THR A 141 -0.67 -2.17 -39.63
C THR A 141 -1.89 -2.71 -38.88
N ALA A 142 -2.27 -3.97 -39.11
CA ALA A 142 -3.38 -4.61 -38.42
C ALA A 142 -3.15 -4.68 -36.89
N LEU A 143 -1.92 -4.99 -36.47
CA LEU A 143 -1.54 -5.02 -35.07
C LEU A 143 -1.59 -3.64 -34.42
N ALA A 144 -1.00 -2.62 -35.04
CA ALA A 144 -1.02 -1.24 -34.52
C ALA A 144 -2.44 -0.69 -34.37
N LEU A 145 -3.34 -0.98 -35.32
CA LEU A 145 -4.76 -0.62 -35.23
C LEU A 145 -5.43 -1.26 -34.01
N LYS A 146 -5.16 -2.54 -33.73
CA LYS A 146 -5.72 -3.24 -32.56
C LYS A 146 -5.17 -2.72 -31.24
N ILE A 147 -3.89 -2.39 -31.19
CA ILE A 147 -3.27 -1.77 -30.01
C ILE A 147 -3.92 -0.41 -29.74
N ASN A 148 -4.02 0.46 -30.74
CA ASN A 148 -4.62 1.79 -30.58
C ASN A 148 -6.13 1.75 -30.30
N ALA A 149 -6.85 0.72 -30.77
CA ALA A 149 -8.25 0.50 -30.42
C ALA A 149 -8.45 0.08 -28.97
N ALA A 150 -7.47 -0.60 -28.36
CA ALA A 150 -7.45 -0.92 -26.94
C ALA A 150 -6.94 0.28 -26.13
N ALA A 151 -7.77 1.32 -26.03
CA ALA A 151 -7.37 2.61 -25.46
C ALA A 151 -6.94 2.58 -23.99
N ASP A 152 -7.24 1.50 -23.24
CA ASP A 152 -6.79 1.29 -21.87
C ASP A 152 -5.34 0.76 -21.75
N LEU A 153 -4.66 0.46 -22.87
CA LEU A 153 -3.25 0.09 -22.85
C LEU A 153 -2.34 1.30 -22.52
N PRO A 154 -1.17 1.07 -21.88
CA PRO A 154 -0.25 2.15 -21.50
C PRO A 154 0.62 2.68 -22.65
N VAL A 155 0.39 2.22 -23.89
CA VAL A 155 1.19 2.56 -25.06
C VAL A 155 0.33 3.03 -26.23
N THR A 156 0.96 3.76 -27.15
CA THR A 156 0.46 4.05 -28.50
C THR A 156 1.35 3.36 -29.54
N ALA A 157 0.76 2.89 -30.64
CA ALA A 157 1.46 2.16 -31.68
C ALA A 157 1.50 2.91 -33.01
N VAL A 158 2.65 2.92 -33.68
CA VAL A 158 2.83 3.40 -35.05
C VAL A 158 3.48 2.29 -35.88
N ALA A 159 2.89 1.94 -37.02
CA ALA A 159 3.42 0.92 -37.91
C ALA A 159 4.10 1.54 -39.14
N ALA A 160 5.28 1.04 -39.50
CA ALA A 160 6.02 1.40 -40.71
C ALA A 160 6.80 0.17 -41.22
N GLU A 161 6.61 -0.19 -42.50
CA GLU A 161 7.37 -1.24 -43.21
C GLU A 161 7.55 -2.59 -42.47
N GLY A 162 6.55 -3.03 -41.71
CA GLY A 162 6.62 -4.30 -40.95
C GLY A 162 7.14 -4.15 -39.52
N VAL A 163 7.50 -2.93 -39.12
CA VAL A 163 7.89 -2.57 -37.76
C VAL A 163 6.74 -1.84 -37.08
N VAL A 164 6.40 -2.20 -35.85
CA VAL A 164 5.48 -1.46 -34.99
C VAL A 164 6.28 -0.86 -33.84
N THR A 165 6.40 0.46 -33.84
CA THR A 165 7.00 1.22 -32.73
C THR A 165 5.91 1.52 -31.71
N LEU A 166 6.15 1.08 -30.47
CA LEU A 166 5.33 1.37 -29.31
C LEU A 166 5.98 2.49 -28.51
N SER A 167 5.20 3.47 -28.10
CA SER A 167 5.63 4.56 -27.21
C SER A 167 4.73 4.57 -25.98
N ALA A 168 5.32 4.70 -24.79
CA ALA A 168 4.54 4.91 -23.57
C ALA A 168 3.74 6.20 -23.67
N LYS A 169 2.56 6.24 -23.04
CA LYS A 169 1.68 7.43 -23.05
C LYS A 169 2.16 8.58 -22.16
N TRP A 170 3.22 8.36 -21.41
CA TRP A 170 3.81 9.32 -20.49
C TRP A 170 5.34 9.26 -20.52
N THR A 171 5.96 10.36 -20.14
CA THR A 171 7.40 10.50 -20.02
C THR A 171 7.89 9.97 -18.67
N GLY A 172 8.86 9.07 -18.66
CA GLY A 172 9.44 8.57 -17.41
C GLY A 172 10.02 7.15 -17.50
N ASP A 173 10.79 6.78 -16.48
CA ASP A 173 11.46 5.49 -16.35
C ASP A 173 10.48 4.31 -16.21
N SER A 174 9.31 4.56 -15.62
CA SER A 174 8.25 3.57 -15.44
C SER A 174 7.80 2.94 -16.75
N GLY A 175 7.86 3.67 -17.88
CA GLY A 175 7.53 3.11 -19.20
C GLY A 175 8.41 1.93 -19.61
N ASN A 176 9.61 1.80 -19.03
CA ASN A 176 10.54 0.69 -19.30
C ASN A 176 10.04 -0.65 -18.71
N ASP A 177 9.14 -0.63 -17.72
CA ASP A 177 8.62 -1.85 -17.09
C ASP A 177 7.40 -2.44 -17.83
N ILE A 178 6.97 -1.80 -18.92
CA ILE A 178 5.88 -2.31 -19.77
C ILE A 178 6.39 -3.53 -20.54
N GLY A 179 6.02 -4.72 -20.05
CA GLY A 179 6.37 -5.99 -20.69
C GLY A 179 5.69 -6.17 -22.04
N LEU A 180 6.45 -6.65 -23.03
CA LEU A 180 5.99 -6.98 -24.37
C LEU A 180 6.27 -8.46 -24.66
N GLN A 181 5.25 -9.25 -25.00
CA GLN A 181 5.44 -10.68 -25.25
C GLN A 181 4.42 -11.20 -26.28
N PHE A 182 4.90 -11.91 -27.31
CA PHE A 182 4.01 -12.65 -28.20
C PHE A 182 3.68 -14.03 -27.63
N ASN A 183 2.43 -14.47 -27.83
CA ASN A 183 1.96 -15.83 -27.55
C ASN A 183 2.35 -16.36 -26.15
N ARG A 184 2.17 -15.54 -25.11
CA ARG A 184 2.57 -15.85 -23.73
C ARG A 184 2.00 -17.18 -23.21
N LEU A 185 0.75 -17.52 -23.55
CA LEU A 185 0.11 -18.75 -23.08
C LEU A 185 0.53 -19.99 -23.91
N GLY A 186 1.26 -19.77 -25.01
CA GLY A 186 1.87 -20.80 -25.83
C GLY A 186 0.89 -21.64 -26.65
N LYS A 187 1.46 -22.58 -27.41
CA LYS A 187 0.72 -23.42 -28.37
C LYS A 187 -0.35 -24.28 -27.72
N SER A 188 -0.15 -24.73 -26.48
CA SER A 188 -1.12 -25.50 -25.71
C SER A 188 -2.43 -24.74 -25.45
N ASN A 189 -2.39 -23.41 -25.49
CA ASN A 189 -3.56 -22.53 -25.38
C ASN A 189 -3.97 -21.92 -26.74
N GLY A 190 -3.50 -22.49 -27.85
CA GLY A 190 -3.82 -22.03 -29.20
C GLY A 190 -3.13 -20.73 -29.62
N GLU A 191 -2.11 -20.28 -28.88
CA GLU A 191 -1.33 -19.10 -29.25
C GLU A 191 -0.09 -19.53 -30.05
N ASP A 192 -0.10 -19.30 -31.35
CA ASP A 192 1.04 -19.53 -32.24
C ASP A 192 1.13 -18.40 -33.27
N THR A 193 2.35 -18.11 -33.73
CA THR A 193 2.55 -17.12 -34.78
C THR A 193 2.07 -17.71 -36.11
N PRO A 194 1.27 -16.99 -36.93
CA PRO A 194 0.82 -17.52 -38.22
C PRO A 194 2.01 -17.98 -39.08
N ALA A 195 1.87 -19.13 -39.72
CA ALA A 195 2.94 -19.71 -40.53
C ALA A 195 3.45 -18.71 -41.58
N GLY A 196 4.76 -18.66 -41.79
CA GLY A 196 5.41 -17.73 -42.73
C GLY A 196 5.70 -16.33 -42.18
N LEU A 197 5.17 -15.96 -41.00
CA LEU A 197 5.56 -14.76 -40.27
C LEU A 197 6.57 -15.09 -39.16
N THR A 198 7.56 -14.22 -38.98
CA THR A 198 8.47 -14.23 -37.83
C THR A 198 8.29 -12.93 -37.05
N THR A 199 8.28 -13.03 -35.72
CA THR A 199 8.07 -11.92 -34.79
C THR A 199 9.32 -11.75 -33.92
N ALA A 200 9.82 -10.52 -33.80
CA ALA A 200 10.85 -10.15 -32.83
C ALA A 200 10.35 -9.00 -31.95
N VAL A 201 10.77 -8.99 -30.69
CA VAL A 201 10.42 -7.98 -29.70
C VAL A 201 11.69 -7.33 -29.18
N THR A 202 11.77 -6.02 -29.29
CA THR A 202 12.68 -5.18 -28.53
C THR A 202 11.90 -4.60 -27.37
N ALA A 203 12.34 -4.90 -26.15
CA ALA A 203 11.70 -4.45 -24.92
C ALA A 203 11.62 -2.92 -24.86
N MET A 204 10.62 -2.41 -24.13
CA MET A 204 10.47 -0.99 -23.87
C MET A 204 11.71 -0.46 -23.12
N THR A 205 12.37 0.56 -23.67
CA THR A 205 13.57 1.17 -23.07
C THR A 205 13.66 2.66 -23.39
N GLY A 206 14.65 3.34 -22.82
CA GLY A 206 14.90 4.76 -23.06
C GLY A 206 13.99 5.72 -22.30
N GLY A 207 13.03 5.22 -21.53
CA GLY A 207 12.26 6.01 -20.59
C GLY A 207 13.16 6.55 -19.49
N ALA A 208 13.09 7.86 -19.21
CA ALA A 208 13.92 8.51 -18.22
C ALA A 208 13.15 9.59 -17.47
N GLY A 209 13.45 9.75 -16.19
CA GLY A 209 12.81 10.71 -15.30
C GLY A 209 11.68 10.10 -14.47
N VAL A 210 11.43 10.73 -13.33
CA VAL A 210 10.35 10.41 -12.38
C VAL A 210 9.67 11.74 -12.04
N PRO A 211 8.33 11.80 -11.92
CA PRO A 211 7.67 13.04 -11.52
C PRO A 211 8.21 13.59 -10.20
N ASP A 212 8.41 14.91 -10.11
CA ASP A 212 8.73 15.55 -8.83
C ASP A 212 7.53 15.42 -7.88
N GLN A 213 7.79 14.85 -6.71
CA GLN A 213 6.77 14.56 -5.71
C GLN A 213 6.71 15.65 -4.63
N THR A 214 7.67 16.58 -4.58
CA THR A 214 7.85 17.54 -3.48
C THR A 214 6.62 18.45 -3.30
N ALA A 215 6.20 19.12 -4.38
CA ALA A 215 5.04 20.01 -4.33
C ALA A 215 3.73 19.25 -4.08
N ALA A 216 3.61 18.04 -4.65
CA ALA A 216 2.42 17.23 -4.53
C ALA A 216 2.25 16.64 -3.12
N VAL A 217 3.35 16.25 -2.47
CA VAL A 217 3.28 15.79 -1.09
C VAL A 217 2.95 16.94 -0.12
N ALA A 218 3.42 18.15 -0.39
CA ALA A 218 2.98 19.33 0.36
C ALA A 218 1.46 19.55 0.24
N ALA A 219 0.87 19.24 -0.92
CA ALA A 219 -0.57 19.34 -1.14
C ALA A 219 -1.40 18.31 -0.37
N LEU A 220 -0.79 17.26 0.22
CA LEU A 220 -1.50 16.34 1.11
C LEU A 220 -1.94 17.03 2.41
N GLY A 221 -1.26 18.11 2.82
CA GLY A 221 -1.53 18.82 4.07
C GLY A 221 -1.62 17.87 5.28
N ASP A 222 -2.60 18.12 6.15
CA ASP A 222 -2.87 17.31 7.33
C ASP A 222 -3.96 16.25 7.11
N GLU A 223 -4.30 15.94 5.85
CA GLU A 223 -5.27 14.89 5.56
C GLU A 223 -4.70 13.50 5.94
N PRO A 224 -5.46 12.67 6.67
CA PRO A 224 -5.00 11.36 7.14
C PRO A 224 -5.11 10.30 6.04
N PHE A 225 -4.04 9.52 5.85
CA PHE A 225 -3.98 8.39 4.92
C PHE A 225 -3.24 7.23 5.55
N GLU A 226 -3.90 6.08 5.65
CA GLU A 226 -3.32 4.88 6.27
C GLU A 226 -2.51 4.04 5.28
N PHE A 227 -3.04 3.89 4.07
CA PHE A 227 -2.45 3.04 3.03
C PHE A 227 -2.09 3.88 1.82
N ILE A 228 -0.79 3.98 1.52
CA ILE A 228 -0.27 4.83 0.46
C ILE A 228 0.39 3.95 -0.60
N ALA A 229 -0.20 3.83 -1.78
CA ALA A 229 0.48 3.22 -2.92
C ALA A 229 1.32 4.27 -3.65
N MET A 230 2.63 4.06 -3.63
CA MET A 230 3.62 4.89 -4.30
C MET A 230 4.49 3.99 -5.17
N PRO A 231 4.31 4.03 -6.51
CA PRO A 231 4.82 2.98 -7.38
C PRO A 231 6.33 3.06 -7.59
N TRP A 232 6.94 4.23 -7.46
CA TRP A 232 8.37 4.42 -7.73
C TRP A 232 9.25 3.84 -6.62
N SER A 233 10.29 3.10 -7.01
CA SER A 233 11.25 2.49 -6.09
C SER A 233 12.69 2.94 -6.37
N ASP A 234 12.84 4.15 -6.92
CA ASP A 234 14.11 4.86 -7.03
C ASP A 234 14.46 5.56 -5.71
N LEU A 235 15.74 5.85 -5.52
CA LEU A 235 16.24 6.41 -4.27
C LEU A 235 15.66 7.80 -3.96
N ALA A 236 15.44 8.65 -4.97
CA ALA A 236 14.96 10.01 -4.74
C ALA A 236 13.50 10.03 -4.28
N SER A 237 12.64 9.24 -4.95
CA SER A 237 11.25 9.04 -4.54
C SER A 237 11.16 8.45 -3.14
N LEU A 238 11.92 7.39 -2.86
CA LEU A 238 11.91 6.74 -1.55
C LEU A 238 12.41 7.66 -0.43
N ASN A 239 13.45 8.47 -0.68
CA ASN A 239 13.92 9.48 0.28
C ASN A 239 12.88 10.58 0.54
N THR A 240 12.16 11.00 -0.50
CA THR A 240 11.07 11.97 -0.35
C THR A 240 10.00 11.42 0.59
N TRP A 241 9.55 10.19 0.38
CA TRP A 241 8.54 9.56 1.23
C TRP A 241 9.05 9.22 2.63
N GLN A 242 10.33 8.88 2.79
CA GLN A 242 10.94 8.71 4.10
C GLN A 242 10.87 10.02 4.92
N ALA A 243 11.23 11.16 4.31
CA ALA A 243 11.13 12.46 4.99
C ALA A 243 9.68 12.84 5.33
N VAL A 244 8.73 12.41 4.50
CA VAL A 244 7.30 12.68 4.70
C VAL A 244 6.74 11.85 5.84
N MET A 245 7.19 10.60 5.99
CA MET A 245 6.73 9.67 7.02
C MET A 245 7.53 9.76 8.33
N ASP A 246 8.62 10.52 8.36
CA ASP A 246 9.54 10.68 9.49
C ASP A 246 8.87 10.85 10.88
N ASP A 247 9.49 10.27 11.90
CA ASP A 247 8.99 10.24 13.29
C ASP A 247 9.27 11.52 14.08
N SER A 248 10.14 12.41 13.60
CA SER A 248 10.51 13.63 14.32
C SER A 248 9.75 14.85 13.80
N THR A 249 9.60 14.95 12.47
CA THR A 249 9.06 16.12 11.76
C THR A 249 8.02 15.75 10.69
N GLY A 250 8.00 14.47 10.29
CA GLY A 250 7.08 13.93 9.31
C GLY A 250 5.71 13.59 9.90
N ARG A 251 4.98 12.75 9.19
CA ARG A 251 3.61 12.36 9.48
C ARG A 251 3.48 11.54 10.77
N TRP A 252 4.48 10.73 11.11
CA TRP A 252 4.52 9.97 12.37
C TRP A 252 4.97 10.79 13.58
N SER A 253 5.38 12.04 13.37
CA SER A 253 5.80 12.90 14.47
C SER A 253 4.71 13.15 15.50
N TRP A 254 5.15 13.40 16.74
CA TRP A 254 4.30 13.78 17.86
C TRP A 254 3.40 14.98 17.55
N ALA A 255 3.83 15.86 16.64
CA ALA A 255 3.12 17.07 16.25
C ALA A 255 2.01 16.80 15.23
N LYS A 256 2.20 15.86 14.29
CA LYS A 256 1.21 15.55 13.24
C LYS A 256 0.32 14.38 13.60
N GLN A 257 0.88 13.29 14.12
CA GLN A 257 0.15 12.05 14.48
C GLN A 257 -0.71 11.50 13.31
N LEU A 258 -0.24 11.69 12.08
CA LEU A 258 -0.89 11.25 10.85
C LEU A 258 -0.28 9.92 10.39
N PHE A 259 -0.56 8.85 11.15
CA PHE A 259 0.02 7.54 10.86
C PHE A 259 -0.41 6.99 9.49
N GLY A 260 0.45 6.16 8.90
CA GLY A 260 0.22 5.45 7.65
C GLY A 260 1.47 4.70 7.19
N HIS A 261 1.37 4.00 6.05
CA HIS A 261 2.46 3.20 5.50
C HIS A 261 2.53 3.28 3.97
N VAL A 262 3.75 3.30 3.43
CA VAL A 262 4.00 3.42 1.98
C VAL A 262 4.31 2.05 1.37
N TYR A 263 3.58 1.71 0.30
CA TYR A 263 3.73 0.47 -0.45
C TYR A 263 4.25 0.73 -1.87
N SER A 264 5.30 0.01 -2.23
CA SER A 264 5.91 0.05 -3.56
C SER A 264 6.24 -1.37 -4.04
N ALA A 265 6.71 -1.49 -5.28
CA ALA A 265 7.18 -2.74 -5.85
C ALA A 265 8.42 -2.49 -6.72
N LYS A 266 9.29 -3.50 -6.82
CA LYS A 266 10.50 -3.41 -7.64
C LYS A 266 10.72 -4.70 -8.41
N ARG A 267 10.86 -4.59 -9.73
CA ARG A 267 11.29 -5.70 -10.58
C ARG A 267 12.80 -5.88 -10.53
N GLY A 268 13.26 -7.11 -10.48
CA GLY A 268 14.68 -7.38 -10.68
C GLY A 268 15.06 -8.84 -10.43
N SER A 269 16.31 -9.15 -10.75
CA SER A 269 16.97 -10.35 -10.24
C SER A 269 17.19 -10.25 -8.73
N ILE A 270 17.45 -11.37 -8.05
CA ILE A 270 17.78 -11.38 -6.63
C ILE A 270 18.93 -10.43 -6.29
N GLY A 271 20.00 -10.41 -7.09
CA GLY A 271 21.12 -9.49 -6.87
C GLY A 271 20.71 -8.01 -6.93
N THR A 272 19.82 -7.65 -7.86
CA THR A 272 19.30 -6.28 -7.99
C THR A 272 18.44 -5.89 -6.80
N LEU A 273 17.57 -6.80 -6.35
CA LEU A 273 16.63 -6.55 -5.25
C LEU A 273 17.33 -6.49 -3.90
N VAL A 274 18.30 -7.38 -3.65
CA VAL A 274 19.13 -7.35 -2.44
C VAL A 274 19.92 -6.05 -2.35
N ALA A 275 20.55 -5.60 -3.45
CA ALA A 275 21.26 -4.33 -3.47
C ALA A 275 20.33 -3.14 -3.22
N ALA A 276 19.11 -3.16 -3.77
CA ALA A 276 18.10 -2.14 -3.51
C ALA A 276 17.69 -2.10 -2.03
N GLY A 277 17.50 -3.26 -1.41
CA GLY A 277 17.15 -3.38 0.01
C GLY A 277 18.27 -2.91 0.96
N GLN A 278 19.54 -3.19 0.63
CA GLN A 278 20.69 -2.71 1.39
C GLN A 278 20.83 -1.18 1.41
N ALA A 279 20.32 -0.50 0.37
CA ALA A 279 20.33 0.96 0.28
C ALA A 279 19.23 1.62 1.12
N ARG A 280 18.41 0.84 1.84
CA ARG A 280 17.25 1.32 2.63
C ARG A 280 17.33 0.88 4.08
N ASN A 281 16.74 1.70 4.95
CA ASN A 281 16.53 1.40 6.37
C ASN A 281 15.42 2.32 6.90
N ASP A 282 14.16 1.97 6.61
CA ASP A 282 12.98 2.78 6.97
C ASP A 282 11.79 1.86 7.35
N GLN A 283 11.24 2.13 8.52
CA GLN A 283 10.09 1.44 9.12
C GLN A 283 8.75 1.78 8.46
N HIS A 284 8.67 2.85 7.67
CA HIS A 284 7.41 3.35 7.11
C HIS A 284 7.15 2.95 5.65
N MET A 285 7.96 2.04 5.11
CA MET A 285 7.84 1.60 3.72
C MET A 285 8.04 0.10 3.53
N THR A 286 7.27 -0.46 2.60
CA THR A 286 7.36 -1.84 2.14
C THR A 286 7.56 -1.86 0.62
N ILE A 287 8.60 -2.56 0.17
CA ILE A 287 8.89 -2.76 -1.26
C ILE A 287 8.74 -4.25 -1.56
N GLN A 288 7.76 -4.61 -2.39
CA GLN A 288 7.57 -6.00 -2.81
C GLN A 288 8.47 -6.36 -4.00
N ALA A 289 9.14 -7.50 -3.88
CA ALA A 289 9.90 -8.11 -4.95
C ALA A 289 8.99 -8.56 -6.10
N LEU A 290 9.37 -8.18 -7.31
CA LEU A 290 8.71 -8.59 -8.54
C LEU A 290 9.69 -9.39 -9.41
N GLU A 291 9.31 -10.61 -9.74
CA GLU A 291 10.11 -11.51 -10.58
C GLU A 291 10.17 -10.97 -12.02
N LEU A 292 11.26 -11.24 -12.74
CA LEU A 292 11.49 -10.69 -14.08
C LEU A 292 10.36 -11.05 -15.06
N GLY A 293 9.91 -12.31 -15.06
CA GLY A 293 8.88 -12.82 -15.97
C GLY A 293 7.43 -12.43 -15.66
N VAL A 294 7.16 -11.64 -14.62
CA VAL A 294 5.79 -11.19 -14.33
C VAL A 294 5.32 -10.21 -15.41
N PRO A 295 4.18 -10.44 -16.07
CA PRO A 295 3.83 -9.65 -17.24
C PRO A 295 3.26 -8.26 -16.91
N GLN A 296 2.61 -8.10 -15.74
CA GLN A 296 2.10 -6.82 -15.28
C GLN A 296 3.24 -5.93 -14.75
N PRO A 297 3.16 -4.61 -14.97
CA PRO A 297 4.17 -3.66 -14.52
C PRO A 297 4.12 -3.39 -13.01
N PHE A 298 5.21 -2.87 -12.44
CA PHE A 298 5.38 -2.70 -10.99
C PHE A 298 4.32 -1.80 -10.32
N TRP A 299 3.76 -0.79 -11.00
CA TRP A 299 2.76 0.08 -10.37
C TRP A 299 1.43 -0.64 -10.10
N VAL A 300 1.06 -1.59 -10.97
CA VAL A 300 -0.10 -2.47 -10.79
C VAL A 300 0.15 -3.38 -9.58
N GLN A 301 1.37 -3.88 -9.42
CA GLN A 301 1.79 -4.72 -8.29
C GLN A 301 1.71 -3.96 -6.96
N ALA A 302 2.27 -2.75 -6.91
CA ALA A 302 2.22 -1.88 -5.75
C ALA A 302 0.77 -1.55 -5.35
N ALA A 303 -0.09 -1.22 -6.32
CA ALA A 303 -1.51 -0.95 -6.06
C ALA A 303 -2.26 -2.20 -5.56
N ALA A 304 -1.99 -3.38 -6.12
CA ALA A 304 -2.62 -4.62 -5.68
C ALA A 304 -2.23 -4.98 -4.23
N LEU A 305 -0.94 -4.86 -3.89
CA LEU A 305 -0.44 -5.07 -2.54
C LEU A 305 -1.11 -4.11 -1.55
N ALA A 306 -1.04 -2.80 -1.82
CA ALA A 306 -1.62 -1.78 -0.95
C ALA A 306 -3.13 -1.98 -0.76
N ALA A 307 -3.86 -2.31 -1.83
CA ALA A 307 -5.30 -2.57 -1.76
C ALA A 307 -5.63 -3.81 -0.90
N ARG A 308 -4.88 -4.91 -1.05
CA ARG A 308 -5.12 -6.12 -0.24
C ARG A 308 -4.79 -5.87 1.22
N THR A 309 -3.69 -5.19 1.52
CA THR A 309 -3.34 -4.81 2.88
C THR A 309 -4.39 -3.88 3.48
N ALA A 310 -4.87 -2.90 2.72
CA ALA A 310 -5.92 -1.98 3.15
C ALA A 310 -7.19 -2.71 3.58
N VAL A 311 -7.65 -3.71 2.80
CA VAL A 311 -8.85 -4.50 3.13
C VAL A 311 -8.65 -5.31 4.41
N PHE A 312 -7.51 -5.96 4.58
CA PHE A 312 -7.25 -6.81 5.73
C PHE A 312 -7.06 -6.01 7.01
N ILE A 313 -6.20 -4.99 7.00
CA ILE A 313 -5.93 -4.16 8.17
C ILE A 313 -7.14 -3.29 8.53
N SER A 314 -7.93 -2.85 7.55
CA SER A 314 -9.21 -2.18 7.84
C SER A 314 -10.22 -3.09 8.55
N ALA A 315 -10.16 -4.40 8.29
CA ALA A 315 -11.03 -5.36 8.95
C ALA A 315 -10.51 -5.75 10.34
N ASP A 316 -9.20 -5.92 10.47
CA ASP A 316 -8.53 -6.24 11.73
C ASP A 316 -7.04 -5.88 11.63
N ALA A 317 -6.62 -4.88 12.42
CA ALA A 317 -5.26 -4.35 12.39
C ALA A 317 -4.19 -5.31 12.94
N SER A 318 -4.58 -6.35 13.69
CA SER A 318 -3.66 -7.30 14.32
C SER A 318 -3.55 -8.62 13.55
N ARG A 319 -4.37 -8.82 12.52
CA ARG A 319 -4.32 -10.05 11.71
C ARG A 319 -3.24 -9.98 10.62
N PRO A 320 -2.37 -11.01 10.52
CA PRO A 320 -1.38 -11.11 9.45
C PRO A 320 -1.97 -11.00 8.05
N THR A 321 -1.30 -10.28 7.15
CA THR A 321 -1.76 -10.11 5.76
C THR A 321 -1.40 -11.27 4.84
N GLN A 322 -0.60 -12.23 5.32
CA GLN A 322 -0.16 -13.39 4.53
C GLN A 322 -1.33 -14.18 3.95
N SER A 323 -1.11 -14.83 2.81
CA SER A 323 -2.10 -15.53 1.98
C SER A 323 -3.12 -14.64 1.26
N GLY A 324 -3.10 -13.32 1.47
CA GLY A 324 -3.98 -12.37 0.78
C GLY A 324 -3.82 -12.44 -0.73
N SER A 325 -4.88 -12.81 -1.45
CA SER A 325 -4.86 -12.94 -2.91
C SER A 325 -4.85 -11.59 -3.60
N LEU A 326 -4.06 -11.47 -4.66
CA LEU A 326 -3.92 -10.25 -5.44
C LEU A 326 -4.61 -10.46 -6.81
N PRO A 327 -5.93 -10.24 -6.90
CA PRO A 327 -6.70 -10.51 -8.12
C PRO A 327 -6.24 -9.62 -9.28
N GLY A 328 -6.15 -10.21 -10.47
CA GLY A 328 -5.73 -9.50 -11.69
C GLY A 328 -4.22 -9.46 -11.92
N LEU A 329 -3.43 -10.13 -11.06
CA LEU A 329 -2.00 -10.33 -11.27
C LEU A 329 -1.71 -11.76 -11.74
N ASP A 330 -0.85 -11.87 -12.74
CA ASP A 330 -0.30 -13.14 -13.19
C ASP A 330 1.06 -13.40 -12.54
N PRO A 331 1.42 -14.67 -12.27
CA PRO A 331 2.76 -15.01 -11.83
C PRO A 331 3.77 -14.98 -12.99
N ALA A 332 5.05 -14.98 -12.65
CA ALA A 332 6.09 -15.37 -13.59
C ALA A 332 5.91 -16.84 -14.06
N PRO A 333 6.49 -17.22 -15.21
CA PRO A 333 6.63 -18.62 -15.60
C PRO A 333 7.23 -19.46 -14.46
N ALA A 334 6.79 -20.71 -14.31
CA ALA A 334 7.13 -21.54 -13.14
C ALA A 334 8.64 -21.65 -12.88
N SER A 335 9.46 -21.71 -13.94
CA SER A 335 10.91 -21.81 -13.87
C SER A 335 11.63 -20.49 -13.52
N GLU A 336 10.93 -19.36 -13.53
CA GLU A 336 11.47 -18.03 -13.23
C GLU A 336 11.00 -17.50 -11.86
N ARG A 337 10.21 -18.29 -11.13
CA ARG A 337 9.71 -17.91 -9.81
C ARG A 337 10.78 -18.02 -8.75
N PHE A 338 10.76 -17.14 -7.77
CA PHE A 338 11.71 -17.18 -6.67
C PHE A 338 11.52 -18.46 -5.82
N THR A 339 12.63 -19.14 -5.60
CA THR A 339 12.72 -20.30 -4.71
C THR A 339 12.59 -19.89 -3.24
N LEU A 340 12.48 -20.87 -2.33
CA LEU A 340 12.42 -20.60 -0.90
C LEU A 340 13.66 -19.85 -0.38
N THR A 341 14.85 -20.26 -0.81
CA THR A 341 16.13 -19.67 -0.39
C THR A 341 16.28 -18.24 -0.89
N GLU A 342 15.85 -17.97 -2.11
CA GLU A 342 15.83 -16.62 -2.69
C GLU A 342 14.85 -15.71 -1.94
N ARG A 343 13.65 -16.20 -1.63
CA ARG A 343 12.66 -15.44 -0.83
C ARG A 343 13.15 -15.17 0.59
N GLN A 344 13.83 -16.13 1.21
CA GLN A 344 14.47 -15.90 2.51
C GLN A 344 15.56 -14.82 2.44
N SER A 345 16.36 -14.82 1.37
CA SER A 345 17.37 -13.79 1.14
C SER A 345 16.73 -12.40 1.01
N LEU A 346 15.68 -12.26 0.20
CA LEU A 346 14.95 -11.00 0.04
C LEU A 346 14.41 -10.47 1.37
N LEU A 347 13.81 -11.34 2.19
CA LEU A 347 13.30 -10.96 3.51
C LEU A 347 14.40 -10.49 4.47
N ASN A 348 15.60 -11.08 4.40
CA ASN A 348 16.73 -10.65 5.23
C ASN A 348 17.31 -9.28 4.81
N TYR A 349 17.00 -8.81 3.59
CA TYR A 349 17.46 -7.53 3.07
C TYR A 349 16.34 -6.49 2.94
N GLY A 350 15.26 -6.61 3.72
CA GLY A 350 14.21 -5.59 3.78
C GLY A 350 13.32 -5.52 2.52
N ILE A 351 13.21 -6.61 1.76
CA ILE A 351 12.33 -6.71 0.59
C ILE A 351 11.19 -7.71 0.87
N ALA A 352 9.95 -7.24 0.76
CA ALA A 352 8.76 -8.05 0.93
C ALA A 352 8.55 -9.04 -0.22
N THR A 353 7.86 -10.14 0.05
CA THR A 353 7.74 -11.25 -0.89
C THR A 353 6.28 -11.64 -1.17
N ALA A 354 6.08 -12.18 -2.36
CA ALA A 354 4.83 -12.78 -2.81
C ALA A 354 5.09 -14.21 -3.31
N TYR A 355 4.02 -14.99 -3.43
CA TYR A 355 4.07 -16.35 -3.98
C TYR A 355 2.82 -16.64 -4.80
N TYR A 356 2.88 -17.66 -5.66
CA TYR A 356 1.75 -18.07 -6.48
C TYR A 356 1.27 -19.46 -6.08
N GLU A 357 0.00 -19.56 -5.69
CA GLU A 357 -0.64 -20.84 -5.35
C GLU A 357 -2.17 -20.73 -5.47
N GLY A 358 -2.81 -21.84 -5.88
CA GLY A 358 -4.27 -21.92 -5.97
C GLY A 358 -4.88 -20.94 -6.98
N GLY A 359 -4.15 -20.62 -8.06
CA GLY A 359 -4.61 -19.73 -9.12
C GLY A 359 -4.40 -18.24 -8.89
N TYR A 360 -3.78 -17.83 -7.79
CA TYR A 360 -3.58 -16.42 -7.45
C TYR A 360 -2.15 -16.15 -6.97
N VAL A 361 -1.64 -14.96 -7.32
CA VAL A 361 -0.50 -14.36 -6.61
C VAL A 361 -1.00 -13.92 -5.23
N ARG A 362 -0.21 -14.16 -4.19
CA ARG A 362 -0.57 -13.92 -2.80
C ARG A 362 0.57 -13.24 -2.04
N ILE A 363 0.20 -12.42 -1.06
CA ILE A 363 1.15 -11.87 -0.09
C ILE A 363 1.79 -13.03 0.67
N GLN A 364 3.12 -13.13 0.67
CA GLN A 364 3.82 -14.05 1.56
C GLN A 364 4.13 -13.37 2.89
N ARG A 365 4.87 -12.26 2.86
CA ARG A 365 5.17 -11.44 4.03
C ARG A 365 5.49 -10.01 3.62
N SER A 366 4.77 -9.06 4.23
CA SER A 366 4.92 -7.62 3.99
C SER A 366 5.84 -7.01 5.05
N ILE A 367 7.15 -7.14 4.85
CA ILE A 367 8.15 -6.52 5.73
C ILE A 367 8.42 -5.07 5.34
N THR A 368 8.91 -4.29 6.29
CA THR A 368 9.44 -2.95 6.03
C THR A 368 10.87 -3.02 5.49
N THR A 369 11.44 -1.88 5.12
CA THR A 369 12.86 -1.82 4.74
C THR A 369 13.80 -1.67 5.94
N TYR A 370 13.26 -1.55 7.16
CA TYR A 370 14.03 -1.43 8.41
C TYR A 370 14.78 -2.72 8.73
N GLN A 371 16.08 -2.59 8.96
CA GLN A 371 17.00 -3.71 9.20
C GLN A 371 17.95 -3.43 10.36
N LYS A 372 18.21 -2.16 10.68
CA LYS A 372 19.25 -1.75 11.62
C LYS A 372 18.79 -0.58 12.49
N ASN A 373 19.24 -0.58 13.74
CA ASN A 373 19.07 0.56 14.64
C ASN A 373 20.04 1.71 14.30
N ALA A 374 19.94 2.81 15.05
CA ALA A 374 20.77 4.01 14.86
C ALA A 374 22.30 3.77 15.00
N PHE A 375 22.71 2.68 15.66
CA PHE A 375 24.12 2.28 15.78
C PHE A 375 24.56 1.29 14.69
N GLY A 376 23.70 1.04 13.70
CA GLY A 376 23.97 0.12 12.59
C GLY A 376 23.91 -1.37 12.96
N GLN A 377 23.40 -1.70 14.15
CA GLN A 377 23.22 -3.09 14.59
C GLN A 377 21.91 -3.66 14.06
N ALA A 378 21.89 -4.95 13.75
CA ALA A 378 20.68 -5.63 13.30
C ALA A 378 19.54 -5.48 14.32
N ASP A 379 18.37 -5.10 13.83
CA ASP A 379 17.19 -4.82 14.65
C ASP A 379 15.92 -5.16 13.86
N ASN A 380 15.01 -5.89 14.50
CA ASN A 380 13.77 -6.37 13.93
C ASN A 380 12.51 -5.73 14.52
N SER A 381 12.65 -4.70 15.37
CA SER A 381 11.55 -4.00 16.03
C SER A 381 10.45 -3.52 15.08
N TYR A 382 10.84 -3.06 13.88
CA TYR A 382 9.91 -2.63 12.84
C TYR A 382 9.92 -3.54 11.61
N LEU A 383 10.21 -4.84 11.77
CA LEU A 383 10.35 -5.76 10.65
C LEU A 383 9.07 -5.89 9.82
N ASP A 384 7.91 -6.09 10.45
CA ASP A 384 6.63 -6.30 9.76
C ASP A 384 5.84 -4.99 9.67
N SER A 385 5.27 -4.70 8.50
CA SER A 385 4.42 -3.50 8.31
C SER A 385 3.17 -3.52 9.20
N GLU A 386 2.65 -4.71 9.51
CA GLU A 386 1.48 -4.88 10.36
C GLU A 386 1.68 -4.33 11.78
N THR A 387 2.90 -4.41 12.34
CA THR A 387 3.21 -3.85 13.66
C THR A 387 3.02 -2.33 13.68
N MET A 388 3.35 -1.65 12.59
CA MET A 388 3.15 -0.21 12.44
C MET A 388 1.67 0.13 12.38
N HIS A 389 0.89 -0.61 11.60
CA HIS A 389 -0.56 -0.43 11.52
C HIS A 389 -1.27 -0.68 12.86
N GLN A 390 -0.88 -1.74 13.57
CA GLN A 390 -1.41 -2.06 14.90
C GLN A 390 -1.08 -0.95 15.91
N SER A 391 0.15 -0.44 15.90
CA SER A 391 0.57 0.68 16.73
C SER A 391 -0.28 1.93 16.45
N ALA A 392 -0.45 2.28 15.18
CA ALA A 392 -1.27 3.41 14.74
C ALA A 392 -2.73 3.26 15.16
N PHE A 393 -3.29 2.06 15.04
CA PHE A 393 -4.65 1.74 15.48
C PHE A 393 -4.84 1.98 16.98
N ILE A 394 -3.93 1.45 17.80
CA ILE A 394 -3.98 1.57 19.27
C ILE A 394 -3.83 3.04 19.68
N VAL A 395 -2.86 3.77 19.13
CA VAL A 395 -2.66 5.19 19.47
C VAL A 395 -3.89 6.03 19.11
N ARG A 396 -4.50 5.82 17.93
CA ARG A 396 -5.74 6.51 17.54
C ARG A 396 -6.92 6.17 18.45
N ARG A 397 -7.03 4.90 18.88
CA ARG A 397 -8.05 4.47 19.85
C ARG A 397 -7.90 5.22 21.17
N LEU A 398 -6.68 5.33 21.69
CA LEU A 398 -6.39 6.08 22.92
C LEU A 398 -6.71 7.57 22.75
N GLN A 399 -6.28 8.18 21.64
CA GLN A 399 -6.57 9.58 21.33
C GLN A 399 -8.09 9.84 21.32
N SER A 400 -8.87 8.97 20.67
CA SER A 400 -10.34 9.07 20.61
C SER A 400 -10.98 9.00 22.00
N VAL A 401 -10.53 8.08 22.86
CA VAL A 401 -11.06 7.94 24.23
C VAL A 401 -10.75 9.18 25.07
N ILE A 402 -9.50 9.64 25.06
CA ILE A 402 -9.08 10.79 25.88
C ILE A 402 -9.78 12.08 25.44
N THR A 403 -9.83 12.34 24.12
CA THR A 403 -10.48 13.55 23.58
C THR A 403 -11.99 13.56 23.79
N SER A 404 -12.65 12.39 23.72
CA SER A 404 -14.10 12.29 23.95
C SER A 404 -14.48 12.45 25.41
N LYS A 405 -13.72 11.85 26.35
CA LYS A 405 -14.07 11.84 27.77
C LYS A 405 -13.53 13.03 28.54
N TYR A 406 -12.30 13.46 28.27
CA TYR A 406 -11.57 14.37 29.16
C TYR A 406 -11.28 15.75 28.56
N GLY A 407 -11.83 16.07 27.38
CA GLY A 407 -11.48 17.28 26.62
C GLY A 407 -11.61 18.62 27.37
N ARG A 408 -12.47 18.73 28.39
CA ARG A 408 -12.64 19.94 29.23
C ARG A 408 -12.54 19.69 30.74
N HIS A 409 -11.86 18.63 31.15
CA HIS A 409 -11.72 18.29 32.58
C HIS A 409 -10.61 19.12 33.25
N LYS A 410 -10.84 19.48 34.52
CA LYS A 410 -9.81 20.04 35.41
C LYS A 410 -8.88 18.93 35.88
N LEU A 411 -7.57 19.17 35.89
CA LEU A 411 -6.60 18.22 36.43
C LEU A 411 -6.39 18.45 37.94
N ALA A 412 -6.59 17.43 38.76
CA ALA A 412 -6.30 17.44 40.19
C ALA A 412 -5.30 16.34 40.57
N SER A 413 -4.63 16.50 41.71
CA SER A 413 -3.78 15.44 42.27
C SER A 413 -4.63 14.32 42.87
N ASP A 414 -4.09 13.11 42.91
CA ASP A 414 -4.75 11.99 43.58
C ASP A 414 -5.00 12.30 45.07
N GLY A 415 -6.13 11.83 45.59
CA GLY A 415 -6.58 12.12 46.97
C GLY A 415 -7.19 13.51 47.18
N THR A 416 -7.25 14.37 46.15
CA THR A 416 -7.94 15.67 46.25
C THR A 416 -9.43 15.48 46.51
N ARG A 417 -9.99 16.19 47.50
CA ARG A 417 -11.41 16.13 47.81
C ARG A 417 -12.18 17.11 46.92
N PHE A 418 -13.00 16.60 46.01
CA PHE A 418 -13.89 17.39 45.17
C PHE A 418 -15.31 16.82 45.15
N GLY A 419 -16.31 17.66 44.82
CA GLY A 419 -17.70 17.23 44.78
C GLY A 419 -17.95 16.22 43.65
N ALA A 420 -18.73 15.17 43.94
CA ALA A 420 -19.19 14.23 42.93
C ALA A 420 -19.96 14.96 41.81
N GLY A 421 -19.54 14.75 40.56
CA GLY A 421 -20.11 15.40 39.38
C GLY A 421 -19.35 16.62 38.86
N GLN A 422 -18.24 17.02 39.48
CA GLN A 422 -17.33 18.01 38.89
C GLN A 422 -16.51 17.36 37.76
N PRO A 423 -16.30 18.04 36.61
CA PRO A 423 -15.43 17.54 35.55
C PRO A 423 -13.97 17.68 35.97
N ILE A 424 -13.51 16.74 36.81
CA ILE A 424 -12.16 16.67 37.36
C ILE A 424 -11.60 15.29 37.05
N VAL A 425 -10.36 15.25 36.59
CA VAL A 425 -9.61 14.02 36.35
C VAL A 425 -8.32 14.04 37.18
N THR A 426 -7.87 12.87 37.62
CA THR A 426 -6.62 12.69 38.37
C THR A 426 -5.73 11.64 37.70
N PRO A 427 -4.42 11.58 37.99
CA PRO A 427 -3.54 10.55 37.43
C PRO A 427 -4.05 9.11 37.64
N SER A 428 -4.56 8.77 38.84
CA SER A 428 -5.17 7.45 39.09
C SER A 428 -6.44 7.20 38.25
N THR A 429 -7.25 8.23 37.99
CA THR A 429 -8.44 8.11 37.12
C THR A 429 -8.03 7.83 35.68
N ILE A 430 -7.01 8.54 35.16
CA ILE A 430 -6.48 8.31 33.80
C ILE A 430 -5.87 6.92 33.71
N ARG A 431 -5.09 6.51 34.73
CA ARG A 431 -4.51 5.17 34.78
C ARG A 431 -5.60 4.09 34.74
N GLY A 432 -6.66 4.23 35.53
CA GLY A 432 -7.81 3.32 35.50
C GLY A 432 -8.49 3.24 34.14
N GLU A 433 -8.66 4.38 33.45
CA GLU A 433 -9.22 4.41 32.09
C GLU A 433 -8.30 3.70 31.08
N LEU A 434 -7.00 3.97 31.10
CA LEU A 434 -6.05 3.34 30.17
C LEU A 434 -6.00 1.82 30.36
N ILE A 435 -6.00 1.33 31.60
CA ILE A 435 -6.10 -0.11 31.90
C ILE A 435 -7.42 -0.68 31.38
N ALA A 436 -8.54 0.00 31.62
CA ALA A 436 -9.84 -0.45 31.14
C ALA A 436 -9.92 -0.50 29.60
N GLN A 437 -9.27 0.43 28.89
CA GLN A 437 -9.17 0.40 27.43
C GLN A 437 -8.22 -0.69 26.94
N TYR A 438 -7.10 -0.92 27.63
CA TYR A 438 -6.20 -2.01 27.31
C TYR A 438 -6.88 -3.38 27.45
N ALA A 439 -7.64 -3.59 28.53
CA ALA A 439 -8.42 -4.82 28.73
C ALA A 439 -9.48 -5.03 27.63
N LYS A 440 -10.05 -3.96 27.07
CA LYS A 440 -10.93 -4.07 25.89
C LYS A 440 -10.16 -4.46 24.64
N LEU A 441 -9.00 -3.85 24.41
CA LEU A 441 -8.12 -4.21 23.29
C LEU A 441 -7.65 -5.67 23.41
N GLU A 442 -7.41 -6.17 24.62
CA GLU A 442 -7.06 -7.57 24.88
C GLU A 442 -8.22 -8.51 24.52
N LEU A 443 -9.44 -8.16 24.94
CA LEU A 443 -10.65 -8.92 24.57
C LEU A 443 -10.93 -8.88 23.05
N GLU A 444 -10.64 -7.75 22.40
CA GLU A 444 -10.73 -7.58 20.95
C GLU A 444 -9.60 -8.33 20.21
N GLY A 445 -8.57 -8.80 20.92
CA GLY A 445 -7.44 -9.55 20.36
C GLY A 445 -6.40 -8.67 19.67
N HIS A 446 -6.17 -7.45 20.16
CA HIS A 446 -5.16 -6.53 19.63
C HIS A 446 -3.89 -6.45 20.50
N VAL A 447 -3.99 -6.79 21.78
CA VAL A 447 -2.90 -6.77 22.76
C VAL A 447 -3.01 -7.99 23.67
N GLU A 448 -1.99 -8.27 24.47
CA GLU A 448 -2.00 -9.33 25.48
C GLU A 448 -1.45 -8.85 26.83
N ASN A 449 -1.58 -9.69 27.87
CA ASN A 449 -1.00 -9.48 29.19
C ASN A 449 -1.48 -8.21 29.91
N ALA A 450 -2.79 -7.94 29.97
CA ALA A 450 -3.32 -6.71 30.59
C ALA A 450 -2.93 -6.47 32.05
N GLU A 451 -2.76 -7.53 32.84
CA GLU A 451 -2.30 -7.43 34.24
C GLU A 451 -0.87 -6.88 34.32
N LEU A 452 0.05 -7.43 33.51
CA LEU A 452 1.45 -6.95 33.43
C LEU A 452 1.52 -5.55 32.83
N PHE A 453 0.69 -5.24 31.82
CA PHE A 453 0.58 -3.88 31.29
C PHE A 453 0.20 -2.89 32.40
N ALA A 454 -0.75 -3.24 33.27
CA ALA A 454 -1.13 -2.38 34.38
C ALA A 454 0.05 -2.13 35.34
N GLU A 455 0.86 -3.14 35.65
CA GLU A 455 2.05 -2.99 36.50
C GLU A 455 3.08 -2.02 35.92
N HIS A 456 3.29 -2.07 34.60
CA HIS A 456 4.28 -1.24 33.91
C HIS A 456 3.74 0.14 33.47
N LEU A 457 2.43 0.34 33.46
CA LEU A 457 1.80 1.62 33.12
C LEU A 457 2.08 2.67 34.20
N ILE A 458 2.75 3.74 33.79
CA ILE A 458 3.02 4.91 34.64
C ILE A 458 2.18 6.08 34.15
N VAL A 459 1.42 6.69 35.08
CA VAL A 459 0.68 7.93 34.85
C VAL A 459 0.96 8.87 36.00
N GLU A 460 1.55 10.02 35.70
CA GLU A 460 1.94 11.00 36.71
C GLU A 460 1.57 12.42 36.29
N ARG A 461 1.32 13.28 37.27
CA ARG A 461 1.21 14.72 37.06
C ARG A 461 2.61 15.31 37.02
N ASP A 462 2.87 16.19 36.06
CA ASP A 462 4.19 16.81 35.92
C ASP A 462 4.52 17.65 37.17
N SER A 463 5.77 17.52 37.65
CA SER A 463 6.21 18.19 38.88
C SER A 463 6.46 19.70 38.70
N GLN A 464 6.69 20.15 37.47
CA GLN A 464 6.97 21.54 37.11
C GLN A 464 5.77 22.22 36.42
N ASP A 465 4.90 21.43 35.78
CA ASP A 465 3.66 21.91 35.17
C ASP A 465 2.42 21.23 35.80
N PRO A 466 1.74 21.90 36.75
CA PRO A 466 0.53 21.38 37.37
C PRO A 466 -0.63 21.12 36.38
N SER A 467 -0.59 21.62 35.15
CA SER A 467 -1.63 21.38 34.15
C SER A 467 -1.32 20.20 33.21
N ARG A 468 -0.20 19.50 33.41
CA ARG A 468 0.27 18.42 32.53
C ARG A 468 0.25 17.05 33.21
N VAL A 469 -0.08 16.03 32.41
CA VAL A 469 0.04 14.60 32.76
C VAL A 469 1.04 13.95 31.81
N ASN A 470 1.95 13.14 32.35
CA ASN A 470 2.87 12.30 31.60
C ASN A 470 2.43 10.84 31.73
N VAL A 471 2.47 10.11 30.61
CA VAL A 471 2.09 8.70 30.55
C VAL A 471 3.20 7.91 29.86
N LEU A 472 3.70 6.88 30.53
CA LEU A 472 4.49 5.82 29.90
C LEU A 472 3.52 4.67 29.62
N PHE A 473 3.22 4.42 28.35
CA PHE A 473 2.32 3.37 27.89
C PHE A 473 3.15 2.24 27.25
N PRO A 474 3.35 1.10 27.93
CA PRO A 474 4.19 0.00 27.43
C PRO A 474 3.32 -1.17 26.94
N PRO A 475 2.71 -1.09 25.75
CA PRO A 475 1.82 -2.15 25.29
C PRO A 475 2.59 -3.41 24.93
N ASP A 476 1.95 -4.56 25.15
CA ASP A 476 2.36 -5.85 24.63
C ASP A 476 1.42 -6.23 23.49
N TYR A 477 1.88 -6.03 22.25
CA TYR A 477 1.07 -6.26 21.06
C TYR A 477 0.93 -7.75 20.78
N ILE A 478 -0.29 -8.18 20.43
CA ILE A 478 -0.47 -9.56 19.97
C ILE A 478 0.29 -9.76 18.67
N ASN A 479 0.92 -10.93 18.54
CA ASN A 479 1.77 -11.26 17.40
C ASN A 479 1.04 -12.13 16.37
N GLY A 480 1.43 -11.96 15.11
CA GLY A 480 0.96 -12.79 14.01
C GLY A 480 1.55 -14.21 14.02
N LEU A 481 0.72 -15.24 13.84
CA LEU A 481 1.22 -16.61 13.62
C LEU A 481 1.83 -16.76 12.21
N ARG A 482 3.14 -16.57 12.10
CA ARG A 482 3.88 -16.63 10.82
C ARG A 482 4.49 -17.99 10.52
N VAL A 483 5.03 -18.66 11.53
CA VAL A 483 5.75 -19.93 11.39
C VAL A 483 5.21 -20.93 12.40
N PHE A 484 4.73 -22.07 11.93
CA PHE A 484 4.38 -23.21 12.75
C PHE A 484 5.37 -24.34 12.48
N ALA A 485 6.33 -24.53 13.39
CA ALA A 485 7.38 -25.52 13.25
C ALA A 485 7.01 -26.81 14.02
N LEU A 486 7.04 -27.96 13.35
CA LEU A 486 6.75 -29.26 13.93
C LEU A 486 7.86 -30.26 13.61
N LEU A 487 8.30 -31.00 14.63
CA LEU A 487 9.24 -32.12 14.49
C LEU A 487 8.47 -33.44 14.47
N ASN A 488 8.43 -34.11 13.32
CA ASN A 488 7.80 -35.43 13.20
C ASN A 488 8.79 -36.55 13.57
N GLN A 489 8.70 -37.06 14.80
CA GLN A 489 9.42 -38.27 15.22
C GLN A 489 8.55 -39.51 15.01
N PHE A 490 8.51 -39.99 13.77
CA PHE A 490 7.72 -41.18 13.46
C PHE A 490 8.32 -42.44 14.11
N ARG A 491 7.43 -43.37 14.48
CA ARG A 491 7.74 -44.76 14.86
C ARG A 491 6.97 -45.67 13.92
N LEU A 492 7.55 -46.82 13.57
CA LEU A 492 6.83 -47.84 12.81
C LEU A 492 5.82 -48.58 13.69
N GLN A 493 6.09 -48.65 15.00
CA GLN A 493 5.21 -49.18 16.04
C GLN A 493 5.59 -48.50 17.36
N TYR A 494 4.61 -48.18 18.21
CA TYR A 494 4.88 -47.69 19.57
C TYR A 494 5.32 -48.87 20.46
N ASP A 495 6.28 -48.65 21.36
CA ASP A 495 6.77 -49.70 22.27
C ASP A 495 5.66 -50.28 23.16
N ASP A 496 4.64 -49.48 23.49
CA ASP A 496 3.46 -49.91 24.26
C ASP A 496 2.48 -50.80 23.44
N ALA A 497 2.73 -50.95 22.14
CA ALA A 497 1.95 -51.77 21.21
C ALA A 497 2.70 -53.05 20.78
N ALA A 498 3.84 -53.36 21.42
CA ALA A 498 4.65 -54.57 21.17
C ALA A 498 4.33 -55.72 22.13
#